data_AF-A0A943ZVQ4-F1
#
_entry.id   AF-A0A943ZVQ4-F1
#
_cell.length_a   1.000
_cell.length_b   1.000
_cell.length_c   1.000
_cell.angle_alpha   90.00
_cell.angle_beta   90.00
_cell.angle_gamma   90.00
#
_symmetry.space_group_name_H-M   'P 1'
#
loop_
_entity.id
_entity.type
_entity.pdbx_description
1 polymer ?
#
loop_
_entity_poly.entity_id
_entity_poly.type
_entity_poly.pdbx_seq_one_letter_code
_entity_poly.pdbx_strand_id
1 'polypeptide(L)' 'MDIIIEYVREITIYIILMEFILITVPENSYKGYIRLIIGSVLIIIVLKPIYSFFEVFG' A
#
# COMPACT_ATOMS: atom_id res chain seq x y z
N MET A 1 -6.55 -20.11 -2.05
CA MET A 1 -7.31 -19.40 -0.99
C MET A 1 -6.34 -18.67 -0.05
N ASP A 2 -5.22 -19.31 0.30
CA ASP A 2 -4.20 -18.71 1.18
C ASP A 2 -3.50 -17.48 0.60
N ILE A 3 -3.18 -17.48 -0.71
CA ILE A 3 -2.52 -16.34 -1.38
C ILE A 3 -3.37 -15.06 -1.29
N ILE A 4 -4.69 -15.17 -1.45
CA ILE A 4 -5.60 -14.01 -1.36
C ILE A 4 -5.66 -13.51 0.09
N ILE A 5 -5.71 -14.43 1.06
CA ILE A 5 -5.76 -14.07 2.49
C ILE A 5 -4.46 -13.39 2.92
N GLU A 6 -3.31 -13.89 2.48
CA GLU A 6 -2.00 -13.30 2.75
C GLU A 6 -1.86 -11.92 2.11
N TYR A 7 -2.32 -11.76 0.88
CA TYR A 7 -2.36 -10.48 0.19
C TYR A 7 -3.25 -9.44 0.90
N VAL A 8 -4.46 -9.83 1.32
CA VAL A 8 -5.34 -8.95 2.10
C VAL A 8 -4.71 -8.58 3.44
N ARG A 9 -3.96 -9.50 4.06
CA ARG A 9 -3.22 -9.24 5.29
C ARG A 9 -2.10 -8.21 5.07
N GLU A 10 -1.33 -8.33 4.00
CA GLU A 10 -0.29 -7.35 3.62
C GLU A 10 -0.90 -5.94 3.48
N ILE A 11 -2.00 -5.82 2.73
CA ILE A 11 -2.72 -4.53 2.54
C ILE A 11 -3.20 -3.98 3.88
N THR A 12 -3.80 -4.82 4.72
CA THR A 12 -4.35 -4.41 6.00
C THR A 12 -3.26 -3.87 6.93
N ILE A 13 -2.14 -4.59 7.06
CA ILE A 13 -0.99 -4.15 7.86
C ILE A 13 -0.46 -2.82 7.32
N TYR A 14 -0.35 -2.69 6.01
CA TYR A 14 0.12 -1.48 5.37
C TYR A 14 -0.76 -0.26 5.69
N ILE A 15 -2.09 -0.40 5.54
CA ILE A 15 -3.04 0.69 5.82
C ILE A 15 -2.94 1.13 7.29
N ILE A 16 -2.88 0.17 8.22
CA ILE A 16 -2.74 0.48 9.65
C ILE A 16 -1.46 1.29 9.90
N LEU A 17 -0.32 0.87 9.34
CA LEU A 17 0.95 1.60 9.48
C LEU A 17 0.90 3.00 8.85
N MET A 18 0.28 3.13 7.68
CA MET A 18 0.07 4.41 7.02
C MET A 18 -0.69 5.40 7.91
N GLU A 19 -1.77 4.95 8.54
CA GLU A 19 -2.57 5.80 9.44
C GLU A 19 -1.76 6.27 10.65
N PHE A 20 -0.99 5.37 11.28
CA PHE A 20 -0.08 5.76 12.37
C PHE A 20 0.93 6.84 11.95
N ILE A 21 1.50 6.71 10.75
CA ILE A 21 2.43 7.71 10.20
C ILE A 21 1.69 9.04 9.97
N LEU A 22 0.52 9.01 9.31
CA LEU A 22 -0.23 10.22 8.96
C LEU A 22 -0.75 10.99 10.17
N ILE A 23 -1.11 10.31 11.25
CA ILE A 23 -1.52 10.91 12.51
C ILE A 23 -0.34 11.62 13.19
N THR A 24 0.86 11.03 13.11
CA THR A 24 2.08 11.58 13.73
C THR A 24 2.64 12.77 12.95
N VAL A 25 2.36 12.86 11.65
CA VAL A 25 2.87 13.93 10.78
C VAL A 25 2.11 15.25 11.03
N PRO A 26 2.83 16.35 11.35
CA PRO A 26 2.22 17.65 11.57
C PRO A 26 1.57 18.21 10.29
N GLU A 27 0.51 18.99 10.46
CA GLU A 27 -0.20 19.72 9.39
C GLU A 27 0.70 20.83 8.80
N ASN A 28 1.64 20.45 7.93
CA ASN A 28 2.51 21.36 7.21
C ASN A 28 2.51 21.03 5.70
N SER A 29 3.28 21.79 4.92
CA SER A 29 3.43 21.57 3.48
C SER A 29 3.92 20.17 3.11
N TYR A 30 4.64 19.49 3.99
CA TYR A 30 5.18 18.13 3.77
C TYR A 30 4.14 17.02 3.92
N LYS A 31 3.04 17.25 4.66
CA LYS A 31 2.00 16.23 4.89
C LYS A 31 1.37 15.74 3.59
N GLY A 32 1.17 16.63 2.62
CA GLY A 32 0.67 16.27 1.29
C GLY A 32 1.61 15.35 0.52
N TYR A 33 2.91 15.67 0.50
CA TYR A 33 3.93 14.84 -0.14
C TYR A 33 4.08 13.47 0.52
N ILE A 34 4.03 13.42 1.86
CA ILE A 34 4.07 12.16 2.61
C ILE A 34 2.85 11.30 2.27
N ARG A 35 1.65 11.89 2.21
CA ARG A 35 0.43 11.16 1.82
C ARG A 35 0.53 10.61 0.39
N LEU A 36 1.12 11.36 -0.54
CA LEU A 36 1.34 10.89 -1.91
C LEU A 36 2.28 9.69 -1.94
N ILE A 37 3.45 9.77 -1.30
CA ILE A 37 4.44 8.69 -1.29
C ILE A 37 3.85 7.41 -0.69
N ILE A 38 3.17 7.52 0.46
CA ILE A 38 2.53 6.37 1.11
C ILE A 38 1.40 5.82 0.21
N GLY A 39 0.55 6.67 -0.35
CA GLY A 39 -0.49 6.24 -1.30
C GLY A 39 0.08 5.51 -2.53
N SER A 40 1.23 5.94 -3.05
CA SER A 40 1.89 5.27 -4.17
C SER A 40 2.37 3.86 -3.83
N VAL A 41 2.86 3.64 -2.61
CA VAL A 41 3.26 2.29 -2.17
C VAL A 41 2.04 1.38 -2.03
N LEU A 42 0.90 1.89 -1.55
CA LEU A 42 -0.34 1.12 -1.55
C LEU A 42 -0.75 0.70 -2.97
N ILE A 43 -0.64 1.59 -3.96
CA ILE A 43 -0.93 1.27 -5.36
C ILE A 43 -0.03 0.13 -5.85
N ILE A 44 1.27 0.15 -5.53
CA ILE A 44 2.19 -0.92 -5.91
C ILE A 44 1.78 -2.26 -5.29
N ILE A 45 1.44 -2.27 -4.00
CA ILE A 45 0.95 -3.47 -3.31
C ILE A 45 -0.31 -3.97 -4.04
N VAL A 46 -1.25 -3.08 -4.35
CA VAL A 46 -2.50 -3.43 -5.03
C VAL A 46 -2.28 -4.01 -6.44
N LEU A 47 -1.23 -3.57 -7.13
CA LEU A 47 -0.89 -4.03 -8.49
C LEU A 47 -0.12 -5.37 -8.50
N LYS A 48 0.44 -5.83 -7.37
CA LYS A 48 1.18 -7.10 -7.25
C LYS A 48 0.47 -8.31 -7.91
N PRO A 49 -0.83 -8.57 -7.69
CA PRO A 49 -1.53 -9.67 -8.37
C PRO A 49 -1.62 -9.49 -9.90
N ILE A 50 -1.71 -8.25 -10.38
CA ILE A 50 -1.72 -7.96 -11.82
C ILE A 50 -0.36 -8.29 -12.44
N TYR A 51 0.75 -7.90 -11.78
CA TYR A 51 2.09 -8.28 -12.24
C TYR A 51 2.32 -9.79 -12.24
N SER A 52 1.87 -10.50 -11.21
CA SER A 52 1.94 -11.96 -11.16
C SER A 52 1.13 -12.61 -12.28
N PHE A 53 -0.04 -12.06 -12.61
CA PHE A 53 -0.83 -12.51 -13.76
C PHE A 53 -0.08 -12.31 -15.08
N PHE A 54 0.54 -11.14 -15.29
CA PHE A 54 1.33 -10.88 -16.50
C PHE A 54 2.60 -11.74 -16.59
N GLU A 55 3.24 -12.09 -15.47
CA GLU A 55 4.41 -12.99 -15.48
C GLU A 55 4.05 -14.44 -15.84
N VAL A 56 2.85 -14.90 -15.47
CA VAL A 56 2.40 -16.28 -15.74
C VAL A 56 1.82 -16.45 -17.15
N PHE A 57 1.24 -15.40 -17.73
CA PHE A 57 0.52 -15.46 -19.01
C PHE A 57 1.13 -14.63 -20.15
N GLY A 58 2.19 -13.85 -19.88
CA GLY A 58 2.86 -12.96 -20.82
C GLY A 58 4.11 -13.56 -21.46
#